data_AF-D8Q2L6-F1
#
_entry.id   AF-D8Q2L6-F1
#
_cell.length_a   1.000
_cell.length_b   1.000
_cell.length_c   1.000
_cell.angle_alpha   90.00
_cell.angle_beta   90.00
_cell.angle_gamma   90.00
#
_symmetry.space_group_name_H-M   'P 1'
#
loop_
_entity.id
_entity.type
_entity.pdbx_description
1 polymer ?
#
loop_
_entity_poly.entity_id
_entity_poly.type
_entity_poly.pdbx_seq_one_letter_code
_entity_poly.pdbx_strand_id
1 'polypeptide(L)'
;MNDEHKSCITALTALSSSVLTLSSTLALHEVKDLEQEARRILAAVQTAYNAHARIDKLLNEVFGRIFLLSQPHYDDFLPQGASTGRLQAVAAGGDLVSCAICRVLDAPAPNLRSLSMHIRDDSPTGRYSARGSQKLFGGNLPLLRKLAVMSFPAWELMNISGLSHLAICNALGDDILPLLQASPELEELVLAAVSFHGKPPLVIIGGQPLALHRLRILQSTSPRGRTLPFLSCLEIPQECDVRLNLDNLIKGPLAAYLPSPPSFCPLGKPVHTVQVHSTLTRSDDWLALHPGYIYVRGYFDLERLVGITDSHTTLVLMMVHDHHNTVETWRGLLSSMPQLRALEVHGGAENVNDILRALSTETDGPSPLICRHLDTLHLYVERKDAEVASSAWQTVCLRAEKGVPLREVVVQLNGLPVSNCWQCIEAIRHTMVLDSSGKPTCMRFETTWRDSAQVAQEMVDAAKPLRLADGSEWARVEVKPEDAKKAAEKDEEEKEEDEEDEDEEEDEDDEEDEDDEEVEDDEEVEDDEEVEDDEEDEDQ
;
A
#
# COMPACT_ATOMS: atom_id res chain seq x y z
N MET A 1 22.11 12.26 40.04
CA MET A 1 20.82 11.82 39.44
C MET A 1 19.78 11.95 40.54
N ASN A 2 18.72 12.72 40.35
CA ASN A 2 17.72 13.02 41.39
C ASN A 2 17.05 11.73 41.87
N ASP A 3 16.78 11.59 43.17
CA ASP A 3 16.24 10.34 43.75
C ASP A 3 14.87 9.98 43.16
N GLU A 4 14.10 10.99 42.76
CA GLU A 4 12.82 10.84 42.04
C GLU A 4 12.98 10.16 40.67
N HIS A 5 14.06 10.45 39.93
CA HIS A 5 14.29 9.84 38.61
C HIS A 5 14.60 8.35 38.73
N LYS A 6 15.39 7.97 39.74
CA LYS A 6 15.66 6.55 40.04
C LYS A 6 14.36 5.83 40.43
N SER A 7 13.49 6.49 41.19
CA SER A 7 12.18 5.94 41.56
C SER A 7 11.32 5.61 40.34
N CYS A 8 11.23 6.51 39.36
CA CYS A 8 10.44 6.28 38.14
C CYS A 8 10.97 5.11 37.30
N ILE A 9 12.30 5.01 37.12
CA ILE A 9 12.89 3.89 36.36
C ILE A 9 12.61 2.56 37.07
N THR A 10 12.84 2.50 38.38
CA THR A 10 12.57 1.29 39.18
C THR A 10 11.11 0.88 39.10
N ALA A 11 10.17 1.83 39.13
CA ALA A 11 8.74 1.55 38.99
C ALA A 11 8.39 0.95 37.61
N LEU A 12 8.96 1.49 36.53
CA LEU A 12 8.73 0.97 35.17
C LEU A 12 9.35 -0.42 34.98
N THR A 13 10.55 -0.66 35.53
CA THR A 13 11.17 -1.98 35.50
C THR A 13 10.36 -2.98 36.31
N ALA A 14 9.89 -2.62 37.49
CA ALA A 14 9.03 -3.49 38.31
C ALA A 14 7.71 -3.82 37.58
N LEU A 15 7.07 -2.83 36.96
CA LEU A 15 5.86 -3.04 36.16
C LEU A 15 6.12 -4.00 35.00
N SER A 16 7.20 -3.81 34.24
CA SER A 16 7.58 -4.70 33.13
C SER A 16 7.80 -6.14 33.60
N SER A 17 8.52 -6.34 34.70
CA SER A 17 8.72 -7.68 35.26
C SER A 17 7.41 -8.32 35.74
N SER A 18 6.51 -7.54 36.34
CA SER A 18 5.20 -8.04 36.76
C SER A 18 4.32 -8.43 35.58
N VAL A 19 4.31 -7.66 34.49
CA VAL A 19 3.54 -8.00 33.28
C VAL A 19 4.06 -9.30 32.66
N LEU A 20 5.38 -9.47 32.55
CA LEU A 20 5.98 -10.70 32.03
C LEU A 20 5.69 -11.93 32.91
N THR A 21 5.64 -11.75 34.23
CA THR A 21 5.34 -12.86 35.16
C THR A 21 3.86 -13.26 35.11
N LEU A 22 2.98 -12.33 34.74
CA LEU A 22 1.53 -12.53 34.71
C LEU A 22 0.98 -12.79 33.31
N SER A 23 1.82 -12.85 32.27
CA SER A 23 1.41 -12.88 30.85
C SER A 23 0.42 -14.01 30.55
N SER A 24 0.61 -15.20 31.11
CA SER A 24 -0.28 -16.35 30.95
C SER A 24 -1.61 -16.26 31.71
N THR A 25 -1.73 -15.32 32.66
CA THR A 25 -2.90 -15.17 33.53
C THR A 25 -3.73 -13.92 33.24
N LEU A 26 -3.20 -12.98 32.45
CA LEU A 26 -3.87 -11.73 32.11
C LEU A 26 -4.93 -11.96 31.05
N ALA A 27 -6.15 -11.48 31.29
CA ALA A 27 -7.18 -11.48 30.26
C ALA A 27 -6.84 -10.45 29.16
N LEU A 28 -7.24 -10.71 27.92
CA LEU A 28 -6.94 -9.84 26.75
C LEU A 28 -7.35 -8.37 26.94
N HIS A 29 -8.42 -8.09 27.71
CA HIS A 29 -8.85 -6.71 27.98
C HIS A 29 -7.91 -5.99 28.95
N GLU A 30 -7.33 -6.69 29.93
CA GLU A 30 -6.34 -6.14 30.87
C GLU A 30 -5.02 -5.83 30.15
N VAL A 31 -4.63 -6.68 29.19
CA VAL A 31 -3.48 -6.42 28.31
C VAL A 31 -3.68 -5.14 27.50
N LYS A 32 -4.88 -4.92 26.95
CA LYS A 32 -5.21 -3.69 26.21
C LYS A 32 -5.19 -2.44 27.10
N ASP A 33 -5.64 -2.55 28.35
CA ASP A 33 -5.59 -1.44 29.31
C ASP A 33 -4.14 -1.10 29.70
N LEU A 34 -3.30 -2.13 29.93
CA LEU A 34 -1.86 -1.96 30.18
C LEU A 34 -1.15 -1.33 28.97
N GLU A 35 -1.48 -1.75 27.75
CA GLU A 35 -0.94 -1.16 26.53
C GLU A 35 -1.35 0.31 26.41
N GLN A 36 -2.60 0.65 26.70
CA GLN A 36 -3.08 2.03 26.68
C GLN A 36 -2.34 2.91 27.71
N GLU A 37 -2.12 2.42 28.93
CA GLU A 37 -1.43 3.17 29.96
C GLU A 37 0.08 3.31 29.66
N ALA A 38 0.71 2.27 29.11
CA ALA A 38 2.09 2.34 28.62
C ALA A 38 2.26 3.42 27.55
N ARG A 39 1.32 3.52 26.60
CA ARG A 39 1.30 4.58 25.58
C ARG A 39 1.16 5.97 26.21
N ARG A 40 0.36 6.15 27.28
CA ARG A 40 0.23 7.42 28.01
C ARG A 40 1.53 7.81 28.72
N ILE A 41 2.18 6.86 29.39
CA ILE A 41 3.48 7.07 30.05
C ILE A 41 4.53 7.48 29.00
N LEU A 42 4.60 6.76 27.88
CA LEU A 42 5.52 7.10 26.79
C LEU A 42 5.28 8.51 26.24
N ALA A 43 4.02 8.90 26.04
CA ALA A 43 3.66 10.25 25.62
C ALA A 43 4.08 11.33 26.64
N ALA A 44 3.94 11.05 27.94
CA ALA A 44 4.37 11.96 29.01
C ALA A 44 5.90 12.09 29.07
N VAL A 45 6.63 10.97 28.95
CA VAL A 45 8.10 10.96 28.87
C VAL A 45 8.56 11.75 27.64
N GLN A 46 7.92 11.57 26.50
CA GLN A 46 8.26 12.30 25.28
C GLN A 46 7.96 13.80 25.40
N THR A 47 6.87 14.16 26.09
CA THR A 47 6.56 15.57 26.41
C THR A 47 7.63 16.19 27.29
N ALA A 48 8.07 15.48 28.35
CA ALA A 48 9.15 15.92 29.22
C ALA A 48 10.48 16.03 28.46
N TYR A 49 10.78 15.05 27.60
CA TYR A 49 11.95 15.07 26.72
C TYR A 49 11.94 16.30 25.82
N ASN A 50 10.81 16.61 25.17
CA ASN A 50 10.65 17.79 24.33
C ASN A 50 10.77 19.11 25.12
N ALA A 51 10.34 19.14 26.38
CA ALA A 51 10.52 20.30 27.25
C ALA A 51 12.00 20.55 27.60
N HIS A 52 12.80 19.50 27.70
CA HIS A 52 14.24 19.58 27.96
C HIS A 52 15.09 19.73 26.69
N ALA A 53 14.63 19.18 25.57
CA ALA A 53 15.20 19.34 24.23
C ALA A 53 14.57 20.56 23.55
N ARG A 54 14.86 21.76 24.07
CA ARG A 54 14.35 22.97 23.44
C ARG A 54 14.75 23.02 21.96
N ILE A 55 13.75 23.18 21.11
CA ILE A 55 13.88 23.26 19.64
C ILE A 55 14.88 24.35 19.19
N ASP A 56 15.10 25.40 20.01
CA ASP A 56 16.07 26.47 19.77
C ASP A 56 17.55 26.05 19.93
N LYS A 57 17.83 24.84 20.43
CA LYS A 57 19.19 24.32 20.68
C LYS A 57 19.58 23.11 19.83
N LEU A 58 18.67 22.57 19.03
CA LEU A 58 18.99 21.46 18.14
C LEU A 58 19.73 21.99 16.91
N LEU A 59 20.88 21.38 16.58
CA LEU A 59 21.60 21.68 15.35
C LEU A 59 20.70 21.36 14.16
N ASN A 60 20.74 22.21 13.11
CA ASN A 60 19.94 22.03 11.88
C ASN A 60 20.05 20.62 11.28
N GLU A 61 21.20 19.95 11.48
CA GLU A 61 21.48 18.58 11.06
C GLU A 61 20.61 17.53 11.77
N VAL A 62 20.21 17.77 13.02
CA VAL A 62 19.36 16.87 13.81
C VAL A 62 17.89 17.01 13.38
N PHE A 63 17.44 18.23 13.06
CA PHE A 63 16.11 18.43 12.45
C PHE A 63 15.99 17.75 11.10
N GLY A 64 17.04 17.81 10.26
CA GLY A 64 17.10 17.05 9.01
C GLY A 64 16.97 15.54 9.22
N ARG A 65 17.59 14.99 10.28
CA ARG A 65 17.56 13.55 10.61
C ARG A 65 16.26 13.06 11.23
N ILE A 66 15.63 13.85 12.10
CA ILE A 66 14.31 13.51 12.67
C ILE A 66 13.25 13.51 11.56
N PHE A 67 13.38 14.44 10.60
CA PHE A 67 12.51 14.53 9.43
C PHE A 67 12.70 13.36 8.46
N LEU A 68 13.96 12.90 8.27
CA LEU A 68 14.28 11.69 7.50
C LEU A 68 13.63 10.41 8.05
N LEU A 69 13.33 10.36 9.35
CA LEU A 69 12.76 9.18 10.02
C LEU A 69 11.23 9.21 10.14
N SER A 70 10.59 10.33 9.82
CA SER A 70 9.14 10.53 10.05
C SER A 70 8.33 10.84 8.78
N GLN A 71 8.94 10.71 7.60
CA GLN A 71 8.24 10.83 6.32
C GLN A 71 8.22 9.51 5.55
N PRO A 72 7.19 9.25 4.72
CA PRO A 72 7.35 8.43 3.53
C PRO A 72 8.51 9.03 2.71
N HIS A 73 9.49 8.24 2.32
CA HIS A 73 10.72 8.71 1.66
C HIS A 73 10.43 9.55 0.39
N TYR A 74 10.90 10.80 0.33
CA TYR A 74 10.94 11.64 -0.88
C TYR A 74 12.36 12.19 -1.11
N ASP A 75 13.12 11.57 -2.00
CA ASP A 75 14.54 11.87 -2.21
C ASP A 75 14.80 13.29 -2.77
N ASP A 76 13.82 13.88 -3.49
CA ASP A 76 13.95 15.20 -4.14
C ASP A 76 13.77 16.40 -3.18
N PHE A 77 13.32 16.13 -1.96
CA PHE A 77 13.25 17.10 -0.87
C PHE A 77 14.44 17.01 0.09
N LEU A 78 15.40 16.10 -0.18
CA LEU A 78 16.57 15.94 0.67
C LEU A 78 17.56 17.11 0.53
N PRO A 79 18.19 17.54 1.64
CA PRO A 79 19.21 18.58 1.61
C PRO A 79 20.52 18.07 0.98
N GLN A 80 20.80 18.48 -0.25
CA GLN A 80 22.16 18.47 -0.80
C GLN A 80 22.93 19.72 -0.32
N GLY A 81 23.57 19.63 0.84
CA GLY A 81 24.59 20.59 1.33
C GLY A 81 24.10 22.01 1.65
N ALA A 82 24.92 22.74 2.43
CA ALA A 82 24.64 24.09 2.89
C ALA A 82 24.64 25.12 1.74
N SER A 83 23.47 25.37 1.14
CA SER A 83 23.26 26.48 0.21
C SER A 83 22.47 27.61 0.87
N THR A 84 22.95 28.83 0.71
CA THR A 84 22.30 30.08 1.15
C THR A 84 21.00 30.29 0.37
N GLY A 85 19.88 29.76 0.86
CA GLY A 85 18.58 29.91 0.21
C GLY A 85 17.48 28.92 0.62
N ARG A 86 17.70 28.12 1.67
CA ARG A 86 16.76 27.14 2.21
C ARG A 86 16.50 27.42 3.69
N LEU A 87 15.24 27.35 4.11
CA LEU A 87 14.84 27.48 5.51
C LEU A 87 13.96 26.30 5.90
N GLN A 88 14.26 25.71 7.05
CA GLN A 88 13.47 24.63 7.65
C GLN A 88 13.03 25.10 9.05
N ALA A 89 11.73 25.04 9.32
CA ALA A 89 11.18 25.37 10.63
C ALA A 89 10.36 24.20 11.17
N VAL A 90 10.69 23.75 12.39
CA VAL A 90 9.94 22.71 13.11
C VAL A 90 9.51 23.30 14.44
N ALA A 91 8.23 23.17 14.77
CA ALA A 91 7.70 23.66 16.02
C ALA A 91 6.67 22.67 16.59
N ALA A 92 6.66 22.51 17.91
CA ALA A 92 5.72 21.65 18.61
C ALA A 92 4.80 22.49 19.50
N GLY A 93 3.48 22.34 19.32
CA GLY A 93 2.45 22.86 20.23
C GLY A 93 1.32 23.63 19.55
N GLY A 94 0.25 23.88 20.31
CA GLY A 94 -1.02 24.48 19.87
C GLY A 94 -0.94 25.95 19.44
N ASP A 95 -2.09 26.63 19.34
CA ASP A 95 -2.28 28.00 18.80
C ASP A 95 -1.24 29.05 19.19
N LEU A 96 -0.65 28.98 20.39
CA LEU A 96 0.39 29.91 20.85
C LEU A 96 1.72 29.79 20.08
N VAL A 97 2.01 28.60 19.54
CA VAL A 97 3.23 28.29 18.81
C VAL A 97 3.21 28.89 17.42
N SER A 98 2.05 28.90 16.74
CA SER A 98 1.91 29.55 15.44
C SER A 98 2.24 31.05 15.51
N CYS A 99 1.78 31.73 16.57
CA CYS A 99 2.10 33.14 16.81
C CYS A 99 3.60 33.37 17.08
N ALA A 100 4.25 32.46 17.81
CA ALA A 100 5.69 32.54 18.07
C ALA A 100 6.51 32.34 16.79
N ILE A 101 6.16 31.34 15.96
CA ILE A 101 6.79 31.12 14.65
C ILE A 101 6.62 32.35 13.77
N CYS A 102 5.41 32.93 13.70
CA CYS A 102 5.16 34.11 12.89
C CYS A 102 6.06 35.28 13.28
N ARG A 103 6.32 35.48 14.58
CA ARG A 103 7.25 36.51 15.06
C ARG A 103 8.70 36.21 14.70
N VAL A 104 9.13 34.96 14.77
CA VAL A 104 10.50 34.56 14.41
C VAL A 104 10.73 34.73 12.90
N LEU A 105 9.69 34.49 12.09
CA LEU A 105 9.74 34.53 10.64
C LEU A 105 9.22 35.85 10.05
N ASP A 106 9.05 36.92 10.84
CA ASP A 106 8.53 38.21 10.34
C ASP A 106 9.52 38.92 9.40
N ALA A 107 10.83 38.63 9.54
CA ALA A 107 11.87 39.20 8.70
C ALA A 107 11.68 38.79 7.21
N PRO A 108 11.70 39.74 6.26
CA PRO A 108 11.60 39.42 4.84
C PRO A 108 12.70 38.49 4.35
N ALA A 109 12.34 37.48 3.55
CA ALA A 109 13.27 36.52 2.95
C ALA A 109 13.16 36.51 1.41
N PRO A 110 13.49 37.62 0.72
CA PRO A 110 13.21 37.77 -0.72
C PRO A 110 13.94 36.78 -1.63
N ASN A 111 15.04 36.19 -1.14
CA ASN A 111 15.86 35.21 -1.87
C ASN A 111 15.53 33.75 -1.54
N LEU A 112 14.52 33.50 -0.71
CA LEU A 112 14.14 32.15 -0.31
C LEU A 112 13.56 31.40 -1.51
N ARG A 113 14.12 30.23 -1.83
CA ARG A 113 13.71 29.40 -2.97
C ARG A 113 12.98 28.13 -2.56
N SER A 114 13.26 27.66 -1.35
CA SER A 114 12.67 26.45 -0.77
C SER A 114 12.32 26.68 0.68
N LEU A 115 11.11 26.29 1.07
CA LEU A 115 10.61 26.39 2.44
C LEU A 115 9.98 25.05 2.85
N SER A 116 10.45 24.50 3.96
CA SER A 116 9.84 23.32 4.59
C SER A 116 9.42 23.66 6.01
N MET A 117 8.15 23.45 6.34
CA MET A 117 7.60 23.72 7.66
C MET A 117 6.81 22.54 8.20
N HIS A 118 7.08 22.17 9.44
CA HIS A 118 6.33 21.15 10.15
C HIS A 118 5.91 21.71 11.49
N ILE A 119 4.60 21.88 11.66
CA ILE A 119 4.03 22.23 12.95
C ILE A 119 3.34 20.98 13.45
N ARG A 120 3.80 20.47 14.58
CA ARG A 120 3.12 19.34 15.23
C ARG A 120 1.84 19.88 15.84
N ASP A 121 0.72 19.53 15.23
CA ASP A 121 -0.60 19.74 15.80
C ASP A 121 -1.04 18.46 16.51
N ASP A 122 -1.23 18.53 17.82
CA ASP A 122 -1.83 17.44 18.57
C ASP A 122 -3.39 17.50 18.50
N SER A 123 -3.96 18.53 17.86
CA SER A 123 -5.40 18.62 17.63
C SER A 123 -5.86 17.55 16.62
N PRO A 124 -6.80 16.67 17.00
CA PRO A 124 -7.36 15.68 16.09
C PRO A 124 -8.19 16.30 14.95
N THR A 125 -8.49 17.61 15.04
CA THR A 125 -9.29 18.30 14.03
C THR A 125 -8.45 18.96 12.94
N GLY A 126 -7.14 19.18 13.16
CA GLY A 126 -6.23 19.81 12.20
C GLY A 126 -6.67 21.19 11.69
N ARG A 127 -7.61 21.85 12.36
CA ARG A 127 -8.20 23.12 11.92
C ARG A 127 -7.42 24.31 12.45
N TYR A 128 -6.21 24.51 11.96
CA TYR A 128 -5.58 25.82 12.08
C TYR A 128 -6.28 26.80 11.15
N SER A 129 -6.89 27.82 11.73
CA SER A 129 -7.30 29.01 10.99
C SER A 129 -6.19 30.05 11.14
N ALA A 130 -5.54 30.42 10.04
CA ALA A 130 -4.52 31.46 10.07
C ALA A 130 -5.14 32.88 10.04
N ARG A 131 -6.48 32.99 10.08
CA ARG A 131 -7.20 34.26 9.99
C ARG A 131 -6.83 35.17 11.17
N GLY A 132 -6.15 36.26 10.83
CA GLY A 132 -5.72 37.28 11.80
C GLY A 132 -4.27 37.14 12.27
N SER A 133 -3.54 36.11 11.82
CA SER A 133 -2.12 35.97 12.12
C SER A 133 -1.27 36.93 11.27
N GLN A 134 -0.08 37.25 11.77
CA GLN A 134 0.91 38.05 11.04
C GLN A 134 1.38 37.30 9.79
N LYS A 135 1.66 38.06 8.73
CA LYS A 135 2.20 37.50 7.47
C LYS A 135 3.60 36.93 7.73
N LEU A 136 3.87 35.74 7.20
CA LEU A 136 5.21 35.14 7.26
C LEU A 136 6.13 35.82 6.24
N PHE A 137 7.36 36.15 6.64
CA PHE A 137 8.38 36.78 5.81
C PHE A 137 7.94 38.10 5.16
N GLY A 138 7.12 38.90 5.87
CA GLY A 138 6.48 40.10 5.31
C GLY A 138 5.43 39.80 4.22
N GLY A 139 5.11 38.52 3.99
CA GLY A 139 4.05 38.03 3.11
C GLY A 139 4.39 37.96 1.62
N ASN A 140 5.64 38.21 1.22
CA ASN A 140 6.03 38.13 -0.19
C ASN A 140 7.32 37.33 -0.38
N LEU A 141 7.21 36.20 -1.09
CA LEU A 141 8.32 35.30 -1.40
C LEU A 141 8.38 35.04 -2.91
N PRO A 142 8.77 36.04 -3.72
CA PRO A 142 8.63 35.96 -5.19
C PRO A 142 9.53 34.90 -5.84
N LEU A 143 10.60 34.49 -5.15
CA LEU A 143 11.55 33.49 -5.61
C LEU A 143 11.27 32.08 -5.07
N LEU A 144 10.24 31.90 -4.25
CA LEU A 144 9.89 30.59 -3.72
C LEU A 144 9.43 29.68 -4.86
N ARG A 145 10.02 28.49 -4.94
CA ARG A 145 9.73 27.49 -5.98
C ARG A 145 9.37 26.13 -5.39
N LYS A 146 9.78 25.85 -4.16
CA LYS A 146 9.48 24.60 -3.45
C LYS A 146 8.85 24.91 -2.10
N LEU A 147 7.70 24.32 -1.82
CA LEU A 147 7.01 24.45 -0.55
C LEU A 147 6.63 23.06 -0.03
N ALA A 148 7.07 22.71 1.17
CA ALA A 148 6.64 21.52 1.88
C ALA A 148 6.07 21.91 3.24
N VAL A 149 4.81 21.56 3.51
CA VAL A 149 4.13 21.96 4.76
C VAL A 149 3.35 20.80 5.35
N MET A 150 3.42 20.65 6.67
CA MET A 150 2.72 19.62 7.42
C MET A 150 1.92 20.26 8.56
N SER A 151 0.62 19.96 8.59
CA SER A 151 -0.36 20.45 9.57
C SER A 151 -0.40 21.98 9.72
N PHE A 152 -0.10 22.72 8.64
CA PHE A 152 -0.04 24.18 8.68
C PHE A 152 -0.42 24.83 7.33
N PRO A 153 -1.47 25.68 7.28
CA PRO A 153 -1.92 26.37 6.06
C PRO A 153 -1.06 27.61 5.77
N ALA A 154 0.23 27.37 5.55
CA ALA A 154 1.24 28.40 5.36
C ALA A 154 0.91 29.42 4.26
N TRP A 155 0.20 28.96 3.23
CA TRP A 155 -0.22 29.76 2.08
C TRP A 155 -1.26 30.83 2.42
N GLU A 156 -1.98 30.74 3.54
CA GLU A 156 -2.86 31.82 3.99
C GLU A 156 -2.08 33.05 4.48
N LEU A 157 -0.83 32.84 4.91
CA LEU A 157 0.02 33.87 5.51
C LEU A 157 1.07 34.43 4.53
N MET A 158 1.13 33.89 3.33
CA MET A 158 2.13 34.21 2.32
C MET A 158 1.47 34.39 0.95
N ASN A 159 1.85 35.42 0.21
CA ASN A 159 1.47 35.55 -1.19
C ASN A 159 2.41 34.66 -2.04
N ILE A 160 2.07 33.38 -2.15
CA ILE A 160 2.85 32.38 -2.88
C ILE A 160 2.28 32.23 -4.29
N SER A 161 3.16 32.28 -5.28
CA SER A 161 2.84 32.01 -6.68
C SER A 161 4.04 31.40 -7.40
N GLY A 162 3.79 30.74 -8.52
CA GLY A 162 4.84 30.17 -9.37
C GLY A 162 5.64 29.07 -8.68
N LEU A 163 5.00 28.25 -7.84
CA LEU A 163 5.64 27.04 -7.32
C LEU A 163 5.89 26.04 -8.45
N SER A 164 6.98 25.30 -8.30
CA SER A 164 7.34 24.14 -9.13
C SER A 164 7.16 22.82 -8.35
N HIS A 165 7.29 22.85 -7.03
CA HIS A 165 7.12 21.67 -6.18
C HIS A 165 6.27 22.04 -4.97
N LEU A 166 5.23 21.26 -4.70
CA LEU A 166 4.34 21.49 -3.56
C LEU A 166 4.06 20.16 -2.85
N ALA A 167 4.41 20.09 -1.56
CA ALA A 167 4.04 19.00 -0.69
C ALA A 167 3.20 19.52 0.48
N ILE A 168 2.01 18.97 0.67
CA ILE A 168 1.09 19.34 1.74
C ILE A 168 0.69 18.07 2.48
N CYS A 169 0.86 18.06 3.80
CA CYS A 169 0.45 16.97 4.66
C CYS A 169 -0.54 17.48 5.72
N ASN A 170 -1.62 16.74 5.96
CA ASN A 170 -2.62 16.99 7.00
C ASN A 170 -3.23 18.41 6.91
N ALA A 171 -3.91 18.71 5.81
CA ALA A 171 -4.52 20.01 5.56
C ALA A 171 -5.95 19.88 5.02
N LEU A 172 -6.71 20.98 5.07
CA LEU A 172 -8.00 21.09 4.40
C LEU A 172 -7.79 21.40 2.92
N GLY A 173 -8.44 20.62 2.05
CA GLY A 173 -8.21 20.66 0.61
C GLY A 173 -8.79 21.88 -0.10
N ASP A 174 -9.86 22.47 0.42
CA ASP A 174 -10.56 23.60 -0.22
C ASP A 174 -9.67 24.85 -0.31
N ASP A 175 -8.76 25.02 0.67
CA ASP A 175 -7.85 26.17 0.75
C ASP A 175 -6.62 26.02 -0.17
N ILE A 176 -6.41 24.83 -0.76
CA ILE A 176 -5.25 24.52 -1.61
C ILE A 176 -5.50 24.97 -3.06
N LEU A 177 -6.74 25.02 -3.52
CA LEU A 177 -7.07 25.34 -4.91
C LEU A 177 -6.53 26.71 -5.38
N PRO A 178 -6.64 27.81 -4.60
CA PRO A 178 -6.04 29.09 -4.98
C PRO A 178 -4.51 29.02 -5.12
N LEU A 179 -3.84 28.20 -4.30
CA LEU A 179 -2.39 28.02 -4.36
C LEU A 179 -1.96 27.28 -5.64
N LEU A 180 -2.72 26.26 -6.04
CA LEU A 180 -2.50 25.55 -7.31
C LEU A 180 -2.78 26.46 -8.50
N GLN A 181 -3.86 27.26 -8.46
CA GLN A 181 -4.16 28.27 -9.49
C GLN A 181 -3.05 29.31 -9.64
N ALA A 182 -2.44 29.74 -8.53
CA ALA A 182 -1.31 30.66 -8.54
C ALA A 182 0.01 30.02 -9.02
N SER A 183 0.04 28.70 -9.25
CA SER A 183 1.25 27.93 -9.55
C SER A 183 1.05 27.00 -10.77
N PRO A 184 0.79 27.55 -11.98
CA PRO A 184 0.61 26.74 -13.19
C PRO A 184 1.88 25.98 -13.64
N GLU A 185 3.04 26.36 -13.12
CA GLU A 185 4.34 25.76 -13.42
C GLU A 185 4.71 24.57 -12.50
N LEU A 186 3.74 24.03 -11.76
CA LEU A 186 3.96 22.87 -10.88
C LEU A 186 4.41 21.66 -11.69
N GLU A 187 5.53 21.08 -11.25
CA GLU A 187 6.12 19.84 -11.76
C GLU A 187 5.83 18.66 -10.82
N GLU A 188 5.75 18.92 -9.52
CA GLU A 188 5.48 17.91 -8.49
C GLU A 188 4.43 18.39 -7.49
N LEU A 189 3.42 17.55 -7.24
CA LEU A 189 2.35 17.78 -6.27
C LEU A 189 2.19 16.55 -5.38
N VAL A 190 2.42 16.73 -4.08
CA VAL A 190 2.25 15.69 -3.05
C VAL A 190 1.20 16.14 -2.04
N LEU A 191 0.13 15.37 -1.89
CA LEU A 191 -0.99 15.64 -0.99
C LEU A 191 -1.17 14.46 -0.04
N ALA A 192 -0.65 14.55 1.18
CA ALA A 192 -0.79 13.50 2.18
C ALA A 192 -1.88 13.85 3.21
N ALA A 193 -2.85 12.97 3.44
CA ALA A 193 -3.92 13.16 4.43
C ALA A 193 -4.68 14.50 4.25
N VAL A 194 -4.89 14.93 3.01
CA VAL A 194 -5.59 16.17 2.69
C VAL A 194 -7.09 15.92 2.59
N SER A 195 -7.86 16.55 3.46
CA SER A 195 -9.30 16.35 3.54
C SER A 195 -10.06 17.41 2.75
N PHE A 196 -10.76 17.00 1.70
CA PHE A 196 -11.70 17.86 0.97
C PHE A 196 -13.09 17.77 1.63
N HIS A 197 -13.61 18.90 2.12
CA HIS A 197 -14.86 18.96 2.86
C HIS A 197 -15.95 19.59 2.00
N GLY A 198 -16.67 18.79 1.20
CA GLY A 198 -17.85 19.28 0.50
C GLY A 198 -18.22 18.46 -0.72
N LYS A 199 -19.30 18.90 -1.40
CA LYS A 199 -19.49 18.57 -2.83
C LYS A 199 -18.23 19.01 -3.57
N PRO A 200 -17.76 18.28 -4.61
CA PRO A 200 -16.63 18.73 -5.43
C PRO A 200 -16.86 20.21 -5.73
N PRO A 201 -15.87 21.09 -5.44
CA PRO A 201 -16.09 22.52 -5.52
C PRO A 201 -16.57 22.85 -6.95
N LEU A 202 -17.88 22.98 -7.10
CA LEU A 202 -18.57 23.42 -8.33
C LEU A 202 -18.13 24.84 -8.72
N VAL A 203 -17.33 25.46 -7.86
CA VAL A 203 -16.66 26.73 -8.03
C VAL A 203 -15.22 26.49 -8.49
N ILE A 204 -15.01 25.70 -9.55
CA ILE A 204 -13.98 26.14 -10.48
C ILE A 204 -14.59 27.33 -11.20
N ILE A 205 -13.96 28.50 -11.08
CA ILE A 205 -14.43 29.75 -11.68
C ILE A 205 -14.50 29.52 -13.20
N GLY A 206 -15.69 29.19 -13.73
CA GLY A 206 -15.92 28.85 -15.14
C GLY A 206 -16.05 27.35 -15.47
N GLY A 207 -16.06 26.44 -14.48
CA GLY A 207 -16.34 25.02 -14.67
C GLY A 207 -15.26 24.21 -15.40
N GLN A 208 -14.09 24.78 -15.65
CA GLN A 208 -12.99 24.09 -16.33
C GLN A 208 -11.98 23.52 -15.32
N PRO A 209 -11.47 22.29 -15.50
CA PRO A 209 -10.39 21.75 -14.67
C PRO A 209 -9.16 22.68 -14.63
N LEU A 210 -8.41 22.64 -13.53
CA LEU A 210 -7.18 23.40 -13.38
C LEU A 210 -6.06 22.78 -14.22
N ALA A 211 -5.63 23.51 -15.24
CA ALA A 211 -4.51 23.15 -16.11
C ALA A 211 -3.16 23.16 -15.36
N LEU A 212 -2.58 21.96 -15.16
CA LEU A 212 -1.22 21.79 -14.62
C LEU A 212 -0.31 21.14 -15.67
N HIS A 213 -0.11 21.81 -16.80
CA HIS A 213 0.56 21.24 -17.99
C HIS A 213 1.99 20.73 -17.78
N ARG A 214 2.66 21.17 -16.71
CA ARG A 214 4.03 20.75 -16.37
C ARG A 214 4.10 19.65 -15.32
N LEU A 215 2.95 19.21 -14.79
CA LEU A 215 2.91 18.23 -13.71
C LEU A 215 3.44 16.89 -14.22
N ARG A 216 4.49 16.40 -13.55
CA ARG A 216 5.16 15.14 -13.83
C ARG A 216 4.88 14.11 -12.75
N ILE A 217 4.72 14.55 -11.51
CA ILE A 217 4.48 13.68 -10.36
C ILE A 217 3.27 14.22 -9.60
N LEU A 218 2.28 13.36 -9.39
CA LEU A 218 1.13 13.60 -8.54
C LEU A 218 1.03 12.47 -7.53
N GLN A 219 1.33 12.76 -6.27
CA GLN A 219 1.10 11.82 -5.18
C GLN A 219 -0.04 12.30 -4.31
N SER A 220 -0.97 11.42 -3.99
CA SER A 220 -2.06 11.71 -3.07
C SER A 220 -2.32 10.53 -2.16
N THR A 221 -2.49 10.80 -0.86
CA THR A 221 -3.02 9.82 0.08
C THR A 221 -4.41 10.27 0.49
N SER A 222 -5.40 9.41 0.24
CA SER A 222 -6.79 9.74 0.53
C SER A 222 -7.06 9.57 2.03
N PRO A 223 -7.60 10.59 2.72
CA PRO A 223 -8.02 10.40 4.09
C PRO A 223 -9.28 9.51 4.14
N ARG A 224 -9.10 8.29 4.66
CA ARG A 224 -10.15 7.41 5.22
C ARG A 224 -11.45 7.35 4.41
N GLY A 225 -11.48 6.57 3.33
CA GLY A 225 -12.74 6.06 2.77
C GLY A 225 -13.54 7.01 1.86
N ARG A 226 -13.00 8.17 1.46
CA ARG A 226 -13.64 9.07 0.48
C ARG A 226 -13.03 8.97 -0.91
N THR A 227 -13.88 9.02 -1.94
CA THR A 227 -13.44 9.24 -3.33
C THR A 227 -12.46 10.41 -3.41
N LEU A 228 -11.68 10.50 -4.48
CA LEU A 228 -10.72 11.59 -4.70
C LEU A 228 -11.34 12.68 -5.60
N PRO A 229 -12.37 13.44 -5.15
CA PRO A 229 -13.03 14.43 -5.99
C PRO A 229 -12.05 15.50 -6.48
N PHE A 230 -10.96 15.75 -5.74
CA PHE A 230 -9.97 16.73 -6.13
C PHE A 230 -9.29 16.40 -7.46
N LEU A 231 -9.12 15.11 -7.80
CA LEU A 231 -8.51 14.72 -9.09
C LEU A 231 -9.35 15.21 -10.27
N SER A 232 -10.68 15.29 -10.10
CA SER A 232 -11.58 15.82 -11.14
C SER A 232 -11.44 17.34 -11.33
N CYS A 233 -10.82 18.03 -10.37
CA CYS A 233 -10.55 19.47 -10.45
C CYS A 233 -9.22 19.78 -11.17
N LEU A 234 -8.42 18.77 -11.53
CA LEU A 234 -7.12 18.93 -12.16
C LEU A 234 -7.16 18.39 -13.60
N GLU A 235 -6.57 19.12 -14.53
CA GLU A 235 -6.20 18.58 -15.84
C GLU A 235 -4.79 17.99 -15.70
N ILE A 236 -4.74 16.66 -15.53
CA ILE A 236 -3.49 15.93 -15.29
C ILE A 236 -2.87 15.56 -16.65
N PRO A 237 -1.63 15.97 -16.94
CA PRO A 237 -0.96 15.64 -18.18
C PRO A 237 -0.85 14.13 -18.39
N GLN A 238 -0.86 13.70 -19.64
CA GLN A 238 -0.73 12.29 -20.00
C GLN A 238 0.54 11.65 -19.43
N GLU A 239 1.67 12.35 -19.48
CA GLU A 239 2.97 11.84 -19.04
C GLU A 239 3.19 11.95 -17.52
N CYS A 240 2.16 12.34 -16.75
CA CYS A 240 2.23 12.44 -15.30
C CYS A 240 2.22 11.04 -14.66
N ASP A 241 3.18 10.79 -13.77
CA ASP A 241 3.19 9.71 -12.80
C ASP A 241 2.19 10.04 -11.68
N VAL A 242 1.13 9.24 -11.55
CA VAL A 242 0.09 9.45 -10.53
C VAL A 242 0.14 8.32 -9.52
N ARG A 243 0.44 8.65 -8.26
CA ARG A 243 0.54 7.70 -7.13
C ARG A 243 -0.54 8.00 -6.11
N LEU A 244 -1.46 7.07 -5.94
CA LEU A 244 -2.60 7.19 -5.05
C LEU A 244 -2.47 6.14 -3.96
N ASN A 245 -2.33 6.57 -2.71
CA ASN A 245 -2.58 5.70 -1.57
C ASN A 245 -4.10 5.71 -1.32
N LEU A 246 -4.67 4.51 -1.31
CA LEU A 246 -6.09 4.23 -1.23
C LEU A 246 -6.47 3.57 0.11
N ASP A 247 -5.76 3.85 1.20
CA ASP A 247 -6.03 3.37 2.58
C ASP A 247 -7.50 2.96 2.84
N ASN A 248 -7.75 1.64 2.87
CA ASN A 248 -9.06 1.02 3.16
C ASN A 248 -10.25 1.51 2.29
N LEU A 249 -9.99 2.21 1.18
CA LEU A 249 -11.00 2.93 0.42
C LEU A 249 -11.77 2.08 -0.54
N ILE A 250 -11.16 1.00 -0.99
CA ILE A 250 -11.64 0.36 -2.17
C ILE A 250 -12.71 -0.63 -1.70
N LYS A 251 -13.96 -0.26 -1.92
CA LYS A 251 -15.13 -1.13 -1.80
C LYS A 251 -15.84 -1.30 -3.16
N GLY A 252 -15.32 -0.67 -4.21
CA GLY A 252 -15.90 -0.68 -5.55
C GLY A 252 -14.84 -0.68 -6.66
N PRO A 253 -15.25 -0.66 -7.94
CA PRO A 253 -14.34 -0.74 -9.08
C PRO A 253 -13.39 0.46 -9.12
N LEU A 254 -12.15 0.24 -9.56
CA LEU A 254 -11.11 1.27 -9.56
C LEU A 254 -11.50 2.48 -10.42
N ALA A 255 -12.24 2.23 -11.50
CA ALA A 255 -12.80 3.26 -12.38
C ALA A 255 -13.73 4.26 -11.65
N ALA A 256 -14.31 3.90 -10.51
CA ALA A 256 -15.16 4.81 -9.73
C ALA A 256 -14.34 5.84 -8.91
N TYR A 257 -13.05 5.57 -8.67
CA TYR A 257 -12.16 6.45 -7.89
C TYR A 257 -11.35 7.39 -8.79
N LEU A 258 -11.22 7.05 -10.07
CA LEU A 258 -10.48 7.84 -11.05
C LEU A 258 -11.45 8.77 -11.80
N PRO A 259 -11.01 10.00 -12.14
CA PRO A 259 -11.83 10.89 -12.95
C PRO A 259 -12.08 10.28 -14.34
N SER A 260 -13.16 10.71 -14.99
CA SER A 260 -13.49 10.25 -16.34
C SER A 260 -12.35 10.56 -17.34
N PRO A 261 -12.16 9.72 -18.38
CA PRO A 261 -11.06 9.84 -19.35
C PRO A 261 -10.82 11.23 -19.97
N PRO A 262 -11.82 12.10 -20.28
CA PRO A 262 -11.51 13.40 -20.85
C PRO A 262 -10.76 14.35 -19.90
N SER A 263 -10.84 14.14 -18.59
CA SER A 263 -10.14 14.95 -17.58
C SER A 263 -8.92 14.25 -16.96
N PHE A 264 -8.76 12.95 -17.21
CA PHE A 264 -7.67 12.14 -16.67
C PHE A 264 -6.83 11.53 -17.80
N CYS A 265 -5.94 12.34 -18.38
CA CYS A 265 -5.15 11.95 -19.54
C CYS A 265 -4.15 10.79 -19.33
N PRO A 266 -3.67 10.44 -18.11
CA PRO A 266 -2.79 9.28 -17.93
C PRO A 266 -3.41 7.96 -18.43
N LEU A 267 -4.74 7.82 -18.34
CA LEU A 267 -5.48 6.69 -18.91
C LEU A 267 -5.99 6.94 -20.34
N GLY A 268 -5.59 8.05 -20.97
CA GLY A 268 -5.93 8.36 -22.36
C GLY A 268 -5.16 7.50 -23.38
N LYS A 269 -4.06 6.86 -22.97
CA LYS A 269 -3.35 5.83 -23.74
C LYS A 269 -3.83 4.44 -23.30
N PRO A 270 -3.91 3.46 -24.21
CA PRO A 270 -4.16 2.07 -23.86
C PRO A 270 -3.18 1.56 -22.80
N VAL A 271 -3.69 0.87 -21.78
CA VAL A 271 -2.89 0.25 -20.72
C VAL A 271 -2.43 -1.12 -21.18
N HIS A 272 -1.16 -1.24 -21.58
CA HIS A 272 -0.56 -2.47 -22.05
C HIS A 272 -0.02 -3.37 -20.93
N THR A 273 0.10 -2.87 -19.70
CA THR A 273 0.65 -3.64 -18.59
C THR A 273 -0.02 -3.28 -17.28
N VAL A 274 -0.47 -4.30 -16.57
CA VAL A 274 -1.02 -4.19 -15.22
C VAL A 274 -0.20 -5.10 -14.33
N GLN A 275 0.37 -4.55 -13.28
CA GLN A 275 1.11 -5.29 -12.28
C GLN A 275 0.39 -5.18 -10.95
N VAL A 276 0.12 -6.32 -10.32
CA VAL A 276 -0.52 -6.40 -9.01
C VAL A 276 0.43 -7.05 -8.03
N HIS A 277 0.66 -6.39 -6.90
CA HIS A 277 1.46 -6.84 -5.80
C HIS A 277 0.59 -7.01 -4.56
N SER A 278 0.32 -8.25 -4.18
CA SER A 278 -0.47 -8.55 -2.99
C SER A 278 0.39 -8.42 -1.72
N THR A 279 -0.18 -7.84 -0.66
CA THR A 279 0.49 -7.65 0.63
C THR A 279 -0.39 -8.16 1.78
N LEU A 280 0.24 -8.60 2.88
CA LEU A 280 -0.49 -9.00 4.10
C LEU A 280 -1.21 -7.83 4.77
N THR A 281 -0.59 -6.66 4.74
CA THR A 281 -1.05 -5.49 5.48
C THR A 281 -2.03 -4.68 4.63
N ARG A 282 -3.21 -4.41 5.20
CA ARG A 282 -4.22 -3.50 4.61
C ARG A 282 -3.81 -2.01 4.64
N SER A 283 -2.70 -1.68 5.30
CA SER A 283 -2.20 -0.30 5.44
C SER A 283 -1.41 0.19 4.22
N ASP A 284 -1.16 -0.67 3.24
CA ASP A 284 -0.24 -0.39 2.13
C ASP A 284 -0.94 -0.54 0.77
N ASP A 285 -2.19 -0.09 0.69
CA ASP A 285 -2.94 -0.05 -0.57
C ASP A 285 -2.49 1.16 -1.40
N TRP A 286 -1.73 0.91 -2.46
CA TRP A 286 -1.22 1.90 -3.40
C TRP A 286 -1.60 1.58 -4.83
N LEU A 287 -1.85 2.62 -5.59
CA LEU A 287 -2.06 2.59 -7.03
C LEU A 287 -1.11 3.58 -7.67
N ALA A 288 -0.25 3.12 -8.58
CA ALA A 288 0.53 3.98 -9.44
C ALA A 288 0.05 3.84 -10.88
N LEU A 289 -0.18 4.98 -11.53
CA LEU A 289 -0.66 5.09 -12.90
C LEU A 289 0.38 5.84 -13.72
N HIS A 290 0.77 5.22 -14.82
CA HIS A 290 1.71 5.75 -15.78
C HIS A 290 1.19 5.52 -17.20
N PRO A 291 1.70 6.26 -18.20
CA PRO A 291 1.37 6.00 -19.59
C PRO A 291 1.58 4.51 -19.96
N GLY A 292 0.47 3.82 -20.21
CA GLY A 292 0.47 2.40 -20.58
C GLY A 292 0.60 1.42 -19.41
N TYR A 293 0.95 1.85 -18.21
CA TYR A 293 1.31 0.95 -17.11
C TYR A 293 0.54 1.29 -15.83
N ILE A 294 -0.02 0.25 -15.21
CA ILE A 294 -0.69 0.35 -13.91
C ILE A 294 0.01 -0.58 -12.93
N TYR A 295 0.37 -0.05 -11.78
CA TYR A 295 0.86 -0.82 -10.65
C TYR A 295 -0.09 -0.70 -9.48
N VAL A 296 -0.46 -1.83 -8.92
CA VAL A 296 -1.32 -1.93 -7.74
C VAL A 296 -0.53 -2.67 -6.68
N ARG A 297 -0.47 -2.13 -5.47
CA ARG A 297 0.04 -2.81 -4.30
C ARG A 297 -1.04 -2.79 -3.23
N GLY A 298 -1.20 -3.88 -2.50
CA GLY A 298 -2.14 -3.92 -1.37
C GLY A 298 -3.03 -5.15 -1.33
N TYR A 299 -4.00 -5.10 -0.42
CA TYR A 299 -5.09 -6.08 -0.35
C TYR A 299 -6.18 -5.68 -1.34
N PHE A 300 -5.92 -5.95 -2.62
CA PHE A 300 -6.78 -5.50 -3.71
C PHE A 300 -7.71 -6.61 -4.17
N ASP A 301 -9.01 -6.36 -4.07
CA ASP A 301 -10.02 -7.15 -4.78
C ASP A 301 -9.86 -6.89 -6.28
N LEU A 302 -9.31 -7.91 -6.93
CA LEU A 302 -8.85 -7.91 -8.30
C LEU A 302 -9.95 -7.64 -9.33
N GLU A 303 -11.21 -7.93 -8.98
CA GLU A 303 -12.38 -7.61 -9.83
C GLU A 303 -12.49 -6.11 -10.12
N ARG A 304 -11.78 -5.27 -9.39
CA ARG A 304 -11.86 -3.82 -9.53
C ARG A 304 -11.03 -3.26 -10.68
N LEU A 305 -10.20 -4.08 -11.30
CA LEU A 305 -9.44 -3.73 -12.50
C LEU A 305 -10.25 -3.88 -13.80
N VAL A 306 -11.51 -4.35 -13.71
CA VAL A 306 -12.42 -4.49 -14.86
C VAL A 306 -12.51 -3.17 -15.64
N GLY A 307 -12.31 -3.24 -16.95
CA GLY A 307 -12.58 -2.14 -17.88
C GLY A 307 -11.44 -1.12 -18.05
N ILE A 308 -10.30 -1.32 -17.40
CA ILE A 308 -9.14 -0.43 -17.52
C ILE A 308 -8.12 -0.92 -18.56
N THR A 309 -8.17 -2.21 -18.89
CA THR A 309 -7.19 -2.88 -19.76
C THR A 309 -7.53 -2.77 -21.24
N ASP A 310 -6.50 -2.79 -22.07
CA ASP A 310 -6.60 -2.70 -23.52
C ASP A 310 -6.70 -4.07 -24.21
N SER A 311 -6.61 -4.08 -25.54
CA SER A 311 -6.66 -5.32 -26.33
C SER A 311 -5.39 -6.17 -26.28
N HIS A 312 -4.31 -5.68 -25.67
CA HIS A 312 -2.95 -6.25 -25.72
C HIS A 312 -2.26 -6.23 -24.36
N THR A 313 -3.03 -6.42 -23.29
CA THR A 313 -2.52 -6.25 -21.93
C THR A 313 -1.66 -7.44 -21.49
N THR A 314 -0.59 -7.12 -20.77
CA THR A 314 0.20 -8.05 -19.94
C THR A 314 -0.21 -7.88 -18.49
N LEU A 315 -0.58 -8.97 -17.82
CA LEU A 315 -0.89 -8.98 -16.40
C LEU A 315 0.26 -9.65 -15.65
N VAL A 316 0.84 -8.94 -14.69
CA VAL A 316 1.88 -9.46 -13.79
C VAL A 316 1.29 -9.54 -12.38
N LEU A 317 1.26 -10.72 -11.81
CA LEU A 317 0.77 -10.99 -10.45
C LEU A 317 1.95 -11.34 -9.57
N MET A 318 2.15 -10.60 -8.49
CA MET A 318 3.16 -10.87 -7.47
C MET A 318 2.44 -11.11 -6.15
N MET A 319 2.41 -12.36 -5.72
CA MET A 319 1.67 -12.84 -4.57
C MET A 319 2.69 -13.28 -3.54
N VAL A 320 2.86 -12.49 -2.47
CA VAL A 320 3.87 -12.74 -1.44
C VAL A 320 3.40 -13.84 -0.47
N HIS A 321 2.11 -14.15 -0.44
CA HIS A 321 1.54 -15.13 0.49
C HIS A 321 0.38 -15.91 -0.14
N ASP A 322 0.05 -17.04 0.49
CA ASP A 322 -1.16 -17.83 0.25
C ASP A 322 -2.40 -17.06 0.72
N HIS A 323 -2.70 -15.96 0.03
CA HIS A 323 -3.99 -15.33 0.12
C HIS A 323 -5.05 -16.35 -0.29
N HIS A 324 -6.14 -16.44 0.47
CA HIS A 324 -7.30 -17.29 0.17
C HIS A 324 -8.10 -16.80 -1.04
N ASN A 325 -7.42 -16.46 -2.15
CA ASN A 325 -8.06 -16.17 -3.42
C ASN A 325 -8.53 -17.50 -4.01
N THR A 326 -9.85 -17.67 -4.07
CA THR A 326 -10.45 -18.87 -4.65
C THR A 326 -10.31 -18.89 -6.17
N VAL A 327 -10.51 -20.06 -6.78
CA VAL A 327 -10.64 -20.22 -8.24
C VAL A 327 -11.67 -19.25 -8.82
N GLU A 328 -12.78 -19.01 -8.11
CA GLU A 328 -13.84 -18.07 -8.49
C GLU A 328 -13.34 -16.63 -8.55
N THR A 329 -12.50 -16.23 -7.60
CA THR A 329 -11.91 -14.88 -7.55
C THR A 329 -11.00 -14.65 -8.76
N TRP A 330 -10.13 -15.62 -9.07
CA TRP A 330 -9.29 -15.58 -10.26
C TRP A 330 -10.09 -15.63 -11.56
N ARG A 331 -11.16 -16.43 -11.59
CA ARG A 331 -12.09 -16.50 -12.71
C ARG A 331 -12.75 -15.15 -12.98
N GLY A 332 -13.20 -14.45 -11.94
CA GLY A 332 -13.78 -13.10 -12.03
C GLY A 332 -12.80 -12.11 -12.63
N LEU A 333 -11.58 -12.04 -12.08
CA LEU A 333 -10.52 -11.17 -12.61
C LEU A 333 -10.22 -11.49 -14.08
N LEU A 334 -9.88 -12.74 -14.41
CA LEU A 334 -9.43 -13.10 -15.76
C LEU A 334 -10.55 -12.92 -16.80
N SER A 335 -11.81 -13.17 -16.42
CA SER A 335 -12.97 -12.91 -17.27
C SER A 335 -13.15 -11.42 -17.58
N SER A 336 -12.71 -10.53 -16.68
CA SER A 336 -12.72 -9.09 -16.91
C SER A 336 -11.66 -8.59 -17.88
N MET A 337 -10.66 -9.43 -18.20
CA MET A 337 -9.56 -9.13 -19.10
C MET A 337 -9.57 -10.07 -20.32
N PRO A 338 -10.64 -10.07 -21.15
CA PRO A 338 -10.80 -11.03 -22.24
C PRO A 338 -9.71 -10.91 -23.33
N GLN A 339 -9.02 -9.77 -23.38
CA GLN A 339 -7.96 -9.48 -24.35
C GLN A 339 -6.55 -9.64 -23.78
N LEU A 340 -6.41 -10.23 -22.60
CA LEU A 340 -5.12 -10.53 -21.98
C LEU A 340 -4.26 -11.37 -22.93
N ARG A 341 -3.02 -10.93 -23.19
CA ARG A 341 -2.06 -11.62 -24.07
C ARG A 341 -0.95 -12.33 -23.35
N ALA A 342 -0.50 -11.77 -22.23
CA ALA A 342 0.55 -12.37 -21.42
C ALA A 342 0.12 -12.35 -19.95
N LEU A 343 0.32 -13.47 -19.28
CA LEU A 343 0.11 -13.60 -17.85
C LEU A 343 1.42 -14.06 -17.21
N GLU A 344 1.89 -13.29 -16.25
CA GLU A 344 3.05 -13.60 -15.45
C GLU A 344 2.63 -13.69 -13.99
N VAL A 345 2.99 -14.79 -13.31
CA VAL A 345 2.56 -15.09 -11.95
C VAL A 345 3.78 -15.44 -11.12
N HIS A 346 3.97 -14.71 -10.02
CA HIS A 346 4.97 -14.96 -8.99
C HIS A 346 4.22 -15.27 -7.70
N GLY A 347 4.47 -16.42 -7.07
CA GLY A 347 3.93 -16.73 -5.75
C GLY A 347 3.91 -18.20 -5.37
N GLY A 348 3.12 -18.52 -4.34
CA GLY A 348 2.91 -19.87 -3.83
C GLY A 348 2.26 -20.83 -4.84
N ALA A 349 2.54 -22.13 -4.69
CA ALA A 349 2.06 -23.15 -5.61
C ALA A 349 0.53 -23.28 -5.64
N GLU A 350 -0.14 -23.09 -4.50
CA GLU A 350 -1.59 -23.14 -4.38
C GLU A 350 -2.26 -22.05 -5.23
N ASN A 351 -1.85 -20.80 -5.05
CA ASN A 351 -2.34 -19.68 -5.86
C ASN A 351 -2.12 -19.90 -7.35
N VAL A 352 -0.94 -20.38 -7.75
CA VAL A 352 -0.63 -20.66 -9.15
C VAL A 352 -1.54 -21.77 -9.69
N ASN A 353 -1.77 -22.83 -8.93
CA ASN A 353 -2.69 -23.90 -9.30
C ASN A 353 -4.14 -23.38 -9.44
N ASP A 354 -4.60 -22.50 -8.55
CA ASP A 354 -5.94 -21.92 -8.64
C ASP A 354 -6.11 -21.01 -9.86
N ILE A 355 -5.08 -20.24 -10.22
CA ILE A 355 -5.05 -19.48 -11.48
C ILE A 355 -5.11 -20.42 -12.69
N LEU A 356 -4.37 -21.53 -12.68
CA LEU A 356 -4.38 -22.53 -13.75
C LEU A 356 -5.76 -23.22 -13.89
N ARG A 357 -6.41 -23.54 -12.77
CA ARG A 357 -7.79 -24.06 -12.73
C ARG A 357 -8.78 -23.03 -13.28
N ALA A 358 -8.63 -21.76 -12.92
CA ALA A 358 -9.46 -20.67 -13.45
C ALA A 358 -9.29 -20.53 -14.97
N LEU A 359 -8.06 -20.55 -15.49
CA LEU A 359 -7.77 -20.51 -16.94
C LEU A 359 -8.30 -21.72 -17.71
N SER A 360 -8.49 -22.85 -17.02
CA SER A 360 -9.00 -24.11 -17.58
C SER A 360 -10.53 -24.24 -17.46
N THR A 361 -11.21 -23.31 -16.80
CA THR A 361 -12.68 -23.37 -16.66
C THR A 361 -13.35 -22.99 -17.99
N GLU A 362 -14.30 -23.81 -18.43
CA GLU A 362 -15.14 -23.49 -19.59
C GLU A 362 -16.13 -22.36 -19.25
N THR A 363 -16.42 -21.49 -20.22
CA THR A 363 -17.43 -20.44 -20.04
C THR A 363 -18.68 -20.76 -20.85
N ASP A 364 -19.86 -20.40 -20.35
CA ASP A 364 -21.14 -20.55 -21.06
C ASP A 364 -21.26 -19.63 -22.31
N GLY A 365 -20.23 -18.82 -22.58
CA GLY A 365 -20.21 -17.86 -23.66
C GLY A 365 -19.80 -18.44 -25.02
N PRO A 366 -19.76 -17.60 -26.08
CA PRO A 366 -19.33 -18.01 -27.42
C PRO A 366 -17.84 -18.38 -27.52
N SER A 367 -17.06 -18.14 -26.47
CA SER A 367 -15.65 -18.52 -26.39
C SER A 367 -15.52 -19.65 -25.37
N PRO A 368 -14.88 -20.78 -25.70
CA PRO A 368 -14.88 -21.96 -24.83
C PRO A 368 -14.08 -21.76 -23.55
N LEU A 369 -13.13 -20.83 -23.51
CA LEU A 369 -12.21 -20.61 -22.38
C LEU A 369 -11.99 -19.12 -22.10
N ILE A 370 -11.61 -18.83 -20.86
CA ILE A 370 -11.25 -17.49 -20.36
C ILE A 370 -9.93 -17.03 -20.99
N CYS A 371 -9.79 -15.70 -21.18
CA CYS A 371 -8.63 -15.06 -21.80
C CYS A 371 -8.21 -15.76 -23.11
N ARG A 372 -9.13 -15.93 -24.07
CA ARG A 372 -8.87 -16.65 -25.33
C ARG A 372 -7.68 -16.11 -26.15
N HIS A 373 -7.26 -14.88 -25.89
CA HIS A 373 -6.14 -14.21 -26.55
C HIS A 373 -4.81 -14.37 -25.81
N LEU A 374 -4.79 -15.12 -24.71
CA LEU A 374 -3.58 -15.41 -23.95
C LEU A 374 -2.62 -16.23 -24.82
N ASP A 375 -1.48 -15.64 -25.15
CA ASP A 375 -0.41 -16.23 -25.95
C ASP A 375 0.74 -16.73 -25.05
N THR A 376 1.03 -16.03 -23.95
CA THR A 376 2.19 -16.28 -23.10
C THR A 376 1.80 -16.49 -21.64
N LEU A 377 2.34 -17.53 -21.01
CA LEU A 377 2.12 -17.86 -19.59
C LEU A 377 3.46 -18.08 -18.88
N HIS A 378 3.81 -17.22 -17.93
CA HIS A 378 5.02 -17.33 -17.13
C HIS A 378 4.65 -17.57 -15.66
N LEU A 379 5.17 -18.64 -15.08
CA LEU A 379 4.90 -19.05 -13.70
C LEU A 379 6.23 -19.13 -12.94
N TYR A 380 6.35 -18.39 -11.86
CA TYR A 380 7.50 -18.35 -10.96
C TYR A 380 7.03 -18.77 -9.57
N VAL A 381 7.28 -20.03 -9.23
CA VAL A 381 6.77 -20.67 -8.02
C VAL A 381 7.84 -20.70 -6.95
N GLU A 382 7.51 -20.30 -5.73
CA GLU A 382 8.45 -20.21 -4.62
C GLU A 382 8.96 -21.58 -4.13
N ARG A 383 8.13 -22.63 -4.27
CA ARG A 383 8.45 -23.99 -3.85
C ARG A 383 8.48 -24.94 -5.05
N LYS A 384 9.35 -25.97 -4.97
CA LYS A 384 9.38 -27.07 -5.94
C LYS A 384 8.13 -27.91 -5.79
N ASP A 385 7.10 -27.56 -6.56
CA ASP A 385 5.86 -28.31 -6.65
C ASP A 385 5.71 -28.90 -8.07
N ALA A 386 5.77 -30.23 -8.17
CA ALA A 386 5.60 -30.96 -9.42
C ALA A 386 4.16 -30.88 -9.95
N GLU A 387 3.18 -30.63 -9.07
CA GLU A 387 1.79 -30.45 -9.46
C GLU A 387 1.60 -29.21 -10.31
N VAL A 388 2.29 -28.10 -10.00
CA VAL A 388 2.18 -26.87 -10.80
C VAL A 388 2.61 -27.10 -12.25
N ALA A 389 3.72 -27.82 -12.48
CA ALA A 389 4.16 -28.16 -13.84
C ALA A 389 3.13 -29.06 -14.56
N SER A 390 2.52 -29.99 -13.83
CA SER A 390 1.49 -30.88 -14.35
C SER A 390 0.19 -30.13 -14.70
N SER A 391 -0.28 -29.25 -13.81
CA SER A 391 -1.43 -28.36 -14.01
C SER A 391 -1.21 -27.39 -15.17
N ALA A 392 -0.01 -26.84 -15.30
CA ALA A 392 0.35 -25.97 -16.42
C ALA A 392 0.28 -26.74 -17.74
N TRP A 393 0.75 -28.00 -17.76
CA TRP A 393 0.67 -28.86 -18.93
C TRP A 393 -0.78 -29.23 -19.30
N GLN A 394 -1.61 -29.55 -18.30
CA GLN A 394 -3.04 -29.80 -18.52
C GLN A 394 -3.72 -28.56 -19.13
N THR A 395 -3.40 -27.37 -18.62
CA THR A 395 -3.91 -26.09 -19.15
C THR A 395 -3.49 -25.89 -20.61
N VAL A 396 -2.22 -26.17 -20.96
CA VAL A 396 -1.72 -26.10 -22.35
C VAL A 396 -2.50 -27.04 -23.27
N CYS A 397 -2.63 -28.31 -22.88
CA CYS A 397 -3.32 -29.32 -23.67
C CYS A 397 -4.79 -28.96 -23.90
N LEU A 398 -5.51 -28.59 -22.83
CA LEU A 398 -6.92 -28.18 -22.91
C LEU A 398 -7.11 -26.99 -23.85
N ARG A 399 -6.26 -25.96 -23.72
CA ARG A 399 -6.33 -24.77 -24.58
C ARG A 399 -6.08 -25.11 -26.06
N ALA A 400 -5.12 -26.00 -26.33
CA ALA A 400 -4.87 -26.50 -27.69
C ALA A 400 -6.07 -27.27 -28.26
N GLU A 401 -6.68 -28.15 -27.47
CA GLU A 401 -7.88 -28.91 -27.86
C GLU A 401 -9.08 -28.00 -28.16
N LYS A 402 -9.22 -26.90 -27.42
CA LYS A 402 -10.27 -25.88 -27.65
C LYS A 402 -9.92 -24.88 -28.77
N GLY A 403 -8.79 -25.06 -29.47
CA GLY A 403 -8.40 -24.23 -30.60
C GLY A 403 -7.87 -22.84 -30.23
N VAL A 404 -7.46 -22.65 -28.97
CA VAL A 404 -6.87 -21.39 -28.44
C VAL A 404 -5.51 -21.65 -27.78
N PRO A 405 -4.55 -22.26 -28.51
CA PRO A 405 -3.29 -22.70 -27.92
C PRO A 405 -2.44 -21.53 -27.43
N LEU A 406 -1.69 -21.78 -26.34
CA LEU A 406 -0.61 -20.90 -25.92
C LEU A 406 0.55 -20.99 -26.92
N ARG A 407 1.38 -19.94 -27.01
CA ARG A 407 2.61 -19.88 -27.81
C ARG A 407 3.87 -20.09 -26.98
N GLU A 408 3.85 -19.63 -25.74
CA GLU A 408 5.00 -19.72 -24.84
C GLU A 408 4.54 -20.02 -23.41
N VAL A 409 5.21 -20.99 -22.79
CA VAL A 409 5.02 -21.32 -21.38
C VAL A 409 6.36 -21.40 -20.69
N VAL A 410 6.52 -20.65 -19.60
CA VAL A 410 7.68 -20.71 -18.72
C VAL A 410 7.20 -21.14 -17.34
N VAL A 411 7.80 -22.19 -16.80
CA VAL A 411 7.58 -22.64 -15.41
C VAL A 411 8.92 -22.65 -14.72
N GLN A 412 9.12 -21.76 -13.76
CA GLN A 412 10.28 -21.72 -12.90
C GLN A 412 9.86 -22.16 -11.49
N LEU A 413 10.46 -23.25 -11.03
CA LEU A 413 10.25 -23.81 -9.70
C LEU A 413 11.48 -23.51 -8.84
N ASN A 414 11.34 -22.63 -7.86
CA ASN A 414 12.40 -22.32 -6.92
C ASN A 414 12.45 -23.41 -5.84
N GLY A 415 13.65 -23.86 -5.45
CA GLY A 415 13.83 -24.72 -4.28
C GLY A 415 13.48 -24.01 -2.98
N LEU A 416 13.13 -24.78 -1.95
CA LEU A 416 13.03 -24.23 -0.59
C LEU A 416 14.40 -23.64 -0.20
N PRO A 417 14.44 -22.48 0.47
CA PRO A 417 15.64 -22.11 1.20
C PRO A 417 15.96 -23.24 2.19
N VAL A 418 17.14 -23.83 2.07
CA VAL A 418 17.62 -24.79 3.07
C VAL A 418 17.78 -23.99 4.36
N SER A 419 17.08 -24.39 5.42
CA SER A 419 16.93 -23.65 6.67
C SER A 419 18.23 -22.96 7.10
N ASN A 420 18.11 -21.68 7.46
CA ASN A 420 19.15 -20.79 8.00
C ASN A 420 20.35 -20.42 7.12
N CYS A 421 20.38 -20.86 5.86
CA CYS A 421 21.40 -20.40 4.92
C CYS A 421 20.74 -19.75 3.69
N TRP A 422 20.90 -18.42 3.58
CA TRP A 422 20.56 -17.62 2.38
C TRP A 422 21.32 -18.05 1.11
N GLN A 423 21.98 -19.21 1.11
CA GLN A 423 22.89 -19.66 0.07
C GLN A 423 22.18 -20.59 -0.91
N CYS A 424 22.05 -20.07 -2.12
CA CYS A 424 21.78 -20.80 -3.37
C CYS A 424 20.50 -21.64 -3.38
N ILE A 425 19.42 -21.05 -3.86
CA ILE A 425 18.23 -21.79 -4.23
C ILE A 425 18.48 -22.42 -5.60
N GLU A 426 18.49 -23.76 -5.66
CA GLU A 426 18.43 -24.46 -6.94
C GLU A 426 17.03 -24.22 -7.54
N ALA A 427 16.98 -23.39 -8.58
CA ALA A 427 15.77 -23.14 -9.34
C ALA A 427 15.81 -23.96 -10.64
N ILE A 428 14.70 -24.61 -10.95
CA ILE A 428 14.50 -25.36 -12.17
C ILE A 428 13.60 -24.54 -13.09
N ARG A 429 14.10 -24.18 -14.27
CA ARG A 429 13.33 -23.46 -15.28
C ARG A 429 13.04 -24.35 -16.47
N HIS A 430 11.76 -24.55 -16.75
CA HIS A 430 11.22 -25.15 -17.96
C HIS A 430 10.72 -24.03 -18.86
N THR A 431 11.20 -23.96 -20.10
CA THR A 431 10.68 -23.04 -21.12
C THR A 431 10.24 -23.83 -22.32
N MET A 432 9.02 -23.57 -22.77
CA MET A 432 8.39 -24.28 -23.87
C MET A 432 7.85 -23.31 -24.90
N VAL A 433 8.27 -23.50 -26.15
CA VAL A 433 7.73 -22.77 -27.31
C VAL A 433 6.82 -23.70 -28.07
N LEU A 434 5.58 -23.26 -28.30
CA LEU A 434 4.50 -24.03 -28.89
C LEU A 434 4.20 -23.50 -30.30
N ASP A 435 3.85 -24.38 -31.23
CA ASP A 435 3.34 -23.98 -32.54
C ASP A 435 1.87 -23.53 -32.47
N SER A 436 1.30 -23.15 -33.63
CA SER A 436 -0.11 -22.75 -33.72
C SER A 436 -1.12 -23.87 -33.43
N SER A 437 -0.68 -25.10 -33.18
CA SER A 437 -1.52 -26.22 -32.73
C SER A 437 -1.35 -26.50 -31.23
N GLY A 438 -0.50 -25.75 -30.53
CA GLY A 438 -0.15 -26.01 -29.13
C GLY A 438 0.84 -27.15 -28.93
N LYS A 439 1.51 -27.62 -29.99
CA LYS A 439 2.53 -28.67 -29.88
C LYS A 439 3.91 -28.07 -29.56
N PRO A 440 4.70 -28.69 -28.67
CA PRO A 440 6.05 -28.21 -28.39
C PRO A 440 6.94 -28.28 -29.63
N THR A 441 7.52 -27.14 -30.00
CA THR A 441 8.55 -27.03 -31.05
C THR A 441 9.96 -26.92 -30.47
N CYS A 442 10.07 -26.36 -29.27
CA CYS A 442 11.30 -26.24 -28.51
C CYS A 442 10.98 -26.40 -27.02
N MET A 443 11.80 -27.19 -26.33
CA MET A 443 11.78 -27.32 -24.89
C MET A 443 13.20 -27.06 -24.38
N ARG A 444 13.33 -26.14 -23.43
CA ARG A 444 14.59 -25.83 -22.75
C ARG A 444 14.43 -26.12 -21.28
N PHE A 445 15.45 -26.74 -20.73
CA PHE A 445 15.57 -27.07 -19.32
C PHE A 445 16.85 -26.45 -18.81
N GLU A 446 16.72 -25.61 -17.79
CA GLU A 446 17.84 -24.90 -17.18
C GLU A 446 17.76 -25.12 -15.67
N THR A 447 18.81 -25.72 -15.10
CA THR A 447 19.05 -25.67 -13.65
C THR A 447 19.88 -24.44 -13.37
N THR A 448 19.29 -23.46 -12.68
CA THR A 448 20.00 -22.26 -12.26
C THR A 448 20.22 -22.31 -10.77
N TRP A 449 21.49 -22.33 -10.37
CA TRP A 449 21.87 -22.03 -8.99
C TRP A 449 21.79 -20.52 -8.84
N ARG A 450 20.81 -20.02 -8.10
CA ARG A 450 20.64 -18.58 -7.91
C ARG A 450 20.84 -18.20 -6.47
N ASP A 451 21.64 -17.15 -6.28
CA ASP A 451 21.65 -16.42 -5.01
C ASP A 451 20.23 -15.87 -4.76
N SER A 452 19.72 -16.04 -3.55
CA SER A 452 18.43 -15.50 -3.12
C SER A 452 18.38 -13.98 -3.34
N ALA A 453 19.51 -13.29 -3.16
CA ALA A 453 19.65 -11.87 -3.47
C ALA A 453 19.48 -11.56 -4.97
N GLN A 454 19.90 -12.46 -5.85
CA GLN A 454 19.72 -12.33 -7.29
C GLN A 454 18.25 -12.55 -7.69
N VAL A 455 17.57 -13.53 -7.09
CA VAL A 455 16.13 -13.76 -7.33
C VAL A 455 15.31 -12.58 -6.84
N ALA A 456 15.57 -12.10 -5.62
CA ALA A 456 14.93 -10.89 -5.11
C ALA A 456 15.24 -9.67 -5.98
N GLN A 457 16.49 -9.51 -6.46
CA GLN A 457 16.84 -8.42 -7.37
C GLN A 457 16.15 -8.56 -8.73
N GLU A 458 15.96 -9.77 -9.26
CA GLU A 458 15.24 -10.02 -10.50
C GLU A 458 13.73 -9.83 -10.34
N MET A 459 13.14 -10.22 -9.20
CA MET A 459 11.75 -9.90 -8.87
C MET A 459 11.58 -8.38 -8.71
N VAL A 460 12.53 -7.72 -8.06
CA VAL A 460 12.59 -6.26 -7.99
C VAL A 460 12.81 -5.66 -9.38
N ASP A 461 13.59 -6.27 -10.27
CA ASP A 461 13.86 -5.78 -11.64
C ASP A 461 12.70 -6.03 -12.60
N ALA A 462 11.96 -7.13 -12.43
CA ALA A 462 10.72 -7.42 -13.12
C ALA A 462 9.58 -6.55 -12.57
N ALA A 463 9.65 -6.21 -11.28
CA ALA A 463 8.77 -5.25 -10.63
C ALA A 463 9.20 -3.79 -10.83
N LYS A 464 10.42 -3.54 -11.33
CA LYS A 464 10.83 -2.20 -11.75
C LYS A 464 9.96 -1.89 -12.96
N PRO A 465 9.28 -0.74 -12.99
CA PRO A 465 8.62 -0.33 -14.20
C PRO A 465 9.67 -0.30 -15.31
N LEU A 466 9.32 -0.88 -16.46
CA LEU A 466 10.15 -0.90 -17.67
C LEU A 466 10.85 0.45 -17.80
N ARG A 467 12.18 0.45 -17.88
CA ARG A 467 12.97 1.67 -18.10
C ARG A 467 12.32 2.47 -19.23
N LEU A 468 12.23 3.78 -19.07
CA LEU A 468 11.81 4.68 -20.14
C LEU A 468 12.64 4.38 -21.39
N ALA A 469 12.06 4.58 -22.59
CA ALA A 469 12.76 4.37 -23.86
C ALA A 469 14.06 5.19 -23.99
N ASP A 470 14.26 6.19 -23.13
CA ASP A 470 15.46 7.03 -23.05
C ASP A 470 16.55 6.51 -22.08
N GLY A 471 16.31 5.38 -21.39
CA GLY A 471 17.26 4.74 -20.51
C GLY A 471 17.35 5.32 -19.10
N SER A 472 16.48 6.25 -18.71
CA SER A 472 16.42 6.76 -17.34
C SER A 472 15.77 5.76 -16.38
N GLU A 473 16.35 5.63 -15.18
CA GLU A 473 15.83 4.78 -14.09
C GLU A 473 14.79 5.55 -13.28
N TRP A 474 13.69 4.88 -12.94
CA TRP A 474 12.63 5.43 -12.09
C TRP A 474 13.14 5.74 -10.68
N ALA A 475 12.65 6.83 -10.08
CA ALA A 475 12.91 7.15 -8.67
C ALA A 475 12.45 5.97 -7.78
N ARG A 476 13.42 5.40 -7.08
CA ARG A 476 13.35 4.17 -6.30
C ARG A 476 12.51 4.40 -5.04
N VAL A 477 11.42 3.67 -4.84
CA VAL A 477 10.93 3.42 -3.48
C VAL A 477 11.78 2.27 -2.95
N GLU A 478 12.93 2.59 -2.36
CA GLU A 478 13.73 1.59 -1.65
C GLU A 478 12.95 1.10 -0.44
N VAL A 479 12.29 -0.06 -0.55
CA VAL A 479 12.14 -0.92 0.62
C VAL A 479 13.55 -1.41 0.91
N LYS A 480 14.19 -0.91 1.97
CA LYS A 480 15.51 -1.40 2.34
C LYS A 480 15.36 -2.88 2.68
N PRO A 481 16.29 -3.75 2.25
CA PRO A 481 16.30 -5.16 2.65
C PRO A 481 16.19 -5.35 4.17
N GLU A 482 16.65 -4.36 4.95
CA GLU A 482 16.56 -4.32 6.41
C GLU A 482 15.11 -4.22 6.95
N ASP A 483 14.19 -3.59 6.21
CA ASP A 483 12.79 -3.44 6.63
C ASP A 483 11.98 -4.71 6.31
N ALA A 484 12.28 -5.37 5.19
CA ALA A 484 11.76 -6.70 4.89
C ALA A 484 12.32 -7.76 5.87
N LYS A 485 13.61 -7.62 6.24
CA LYS A 485 14.27 -8.45 7.25
C LYS A 485 13.60 -8.32 8.62
N LYS A 486 13.28 -7.09 9.06
CA LYS A 486 12.58 -6.86 10.34
C LYS A 486 11.15 -7.38 10.34
N ALA A 487 10.45 -7.38 9.20
CA ALA A 487 9.12 -7.95 9.11
C ALA A 487 9.16 -9.48 9.20
N ALA A 488 10.14 -10.12 8.55
CA ALA A 488 10.34 -11.56 8.62
C ALA A 488 10.84 -12.04 10.00
N GLU A 489 11.77 -11.32 10.63
CA GLU A 489 12.25 -11.62 11.99
C GLU A 489 11.12 -11.52 13.03
N LYS A 490 10.15 -10.63 12.81
CA LYS A 490 9.00 -10.47 13.71
C LYS A 490 7.98 -11.60 13.56
N ASP A 491 7.73 -12.09 12.35
CA ASP A 491 6.83 -13.23 12.10
C ASP A 491 7.44 -14.57 12.56
N GLU A 492 8.77 -14.68 12.67
CA GLU A 492 9.46 -15.86 13.22
C GLU A 492 9.47 -15.86 14.77
N GLU A 493 9.69 -14.71 15.43
CA GLU A 493 9.55 -14.61 16.90
C GLU A 493 8.12 -14.94 17.35
N GLU A 494 7.09 -14.58 16.57
CA GLU A 494 5.69 -14.93 16.88
C GLU A 494 5.34 -16.41 16.60
N LYS A 495 6.20 -17.19 15.91
CA LYS A 495 5.98 -18.62 15.66
C LYS A 495 6.78 -19.55 16.55
N GLU A 496 7.99 -19.15 16.98
CA GLU A 496 8.79 -19.95 17.93
C GLU A 496 8.15 -19.96 19.33
N GLU A 497 7.30 -18.97 19.69
CA GLU A 497 6.55 -18.98 20.94
C GLU A 497 5.35 -19.97 20.95
N ASP A 498 4.90 -20.47 19.79
CA ASP A 498 3.74 -21.38 19.69
C ASP A 498 4.13 -22.88 19.61
N GLU A 499 5.39 -23.22 19.33
CA GLU A 499 5.84 -24.63 19.16
C GLU A 499 6.59 -25.22 20.37
N GLU A 500 6.84 -24.45 21.44
CA GLU A 500 7.52 -24.97 22.65
C GLU A 500 6.58 -25.60 23.71
N ASP A 501 5.27 -25.68 23.47
CA ASP A 501 4.27 -26.15 24.46
C ASP A 501 3.62 -27.53 24.15
N GLU A 502 4.02 -28.27 23.11
CA GLU A 502 3.33 -29.53 22.71
C GLU A 502 4.03 -30.86 23.00
N ASP A 503 5.19 -30.90 23.66
CA ASP A 503 5.89 -32.16 23.98
C ASP A 503 6.11 -32.34 25.49
N GLU A 504 5.09 -32.77 26.27
CA GLU A 504 5.29 -33.47 27.58
C GLU A 504 3.96 -33.95 28.24
N GLU A 505 3.21 -34.88 27.66
CA GLU A 505 2.23 -35.70 28.41
C GLU A 505 2.14 -37.12 27.80
N GLU A 506 3.20 -37.92 27.96
CA GLU A 506 3.10 -39.38 27.98
C GLU A 506 3.07 -39.86 29.45
N ASP A 507 2.27 -40.89 29.68
CA ASP A 507 2.14 -41.73 30.87
C ASP A 507 1.32 -41.18 32.07
N GLU A 508 0.16 -41.78 32.35
CA GLU A 508 0.08 -42.91 33.30
C GLU A 508 -1.35 -43.48 33.37
N ASP A 509 -1.37 -44.79 33.57
CA ASP A 509 -2.53 -45.65 33.81
C ASP A 509 -3.38 -45.17 34.99
N ASP A 510 -4.70 -45.40 34.95
CA ASP A 510 -5.40 -45.85 36.15
C ASP A 510 -6.62 -46.70 35.79
N GLU A 511 -6.66 -47.84 36.46
CA GLU A 511 -7.62 -48.93 36.33
C GLU A 511 -8.98 -48.61 36.97
N GLU A 512 -9.94 -49.47 36.62
CA GLU A 512 -11.06 -49.94 37.44
C GLU A 512 -11.99 -48.87 38.05
N ASP A 513 -13.26 -48.89 37.64
CA ASP A 513 -14.31 -49.22 38.62
C ASP A 513 -15.62 -49.65 37.96
N GLU A 514 -16.26 -50.53 38.70
CA GLU A 514 -17.38 -51.39 38.40
C GLU A 514 -18.73 -50.64 38.32
N ASP A 515 -19.64 -51.30 37.60
CA ASP A 515 -21.05 -51.45 37.92
C ASP A 515 -22.03 -50.26 37.94
N ASP A 516 -23.25 -50.66 37.61
CA ASP A 516 -24.53 -50.21 38.14
C ASP A 516 -25.47 -49.35 37.27
N GLU A 517 -26.55 -50.07 36.93
CA GLU A 517 -27.95 -49.68 37.01
C GLU A 517 -28.63 -49.15 35.72
N GLU A 518 -29.54 -50.01 35.27
CA GLU A 518 -30.71 -49.72 34.46
C GLU A 518 -31.46 -48.48 35.00
N VAL A 519 -31.86 -47.57 34.12
CA VAL A 519 -33.10 -46.80 34.31
C VAL A 519 -33.82 -46.67 32.97
N GLU A 520 -35.11 -46.94 33.07
CA GLU A 520 -36.16 -47.06 32.07
C GLU A 520 -36.45 -45.76 31.30
N ASP A 521 -37.09 -45.94 30.15
CA ASP A 521 -38.22 -45.20 29.56
C ASP A 521 -38.48 -43.74 29.98
N ASP A 522 -38.66 -42.88 28.97
CA ASP A 522 -39.75 -41.88 28.87
C ASP A 522 -39.63 -41.23 27.47
N GLU A 523 -40.47 -41.62 26.51
CA GLU A 523 -41.74 -40.97 26.16
C GLU A 523 -41.59 -39.61 25.44
N GLU A 524 -42.08 -39.63 24.20
CA GLU A 524 -42.91 -38.60 23.56
C GLU A 524 -42.42 -37.14 23.54
N VAL A 525 -42.04 -36.68 22.35
CA VAL A 525 -42.24 -35.28 21.96
C VAL A 525 -43.12 -35.29 20.70
N GLU A 526 -44.37 -34.93 20.94
CA GLU A 526 -45.39 -34.59 19.95
C GLU A 526 -44.99 -33.34 19.15
N ASP A 527 -45.39 -33.36 17.87
CA ASP A 527 -46.05 -32.31 17.10
C ASP A 527 -45.84 -30.83 17.49
N ASP A 528 -45.44 -30.03 16.48
CA ASP A 528 -46.13 -28.78 16.16
C ASP A 528 -45.76 -28.40 14.70
N GLU A 529 -46.59 -28.90 13.77
CA GLU A 529 -46.82 -28.25 12.47
C GLU A 529 -47.69 -27.00 12.68
N GLU A 530 -47.70 -26.13 11.65
CA GLU A 530 -48.57 -24.96 11.47
C GLU A 530 -48.00 -23.60 11.95
N VAL A 531 -47.39 -22.86 11.02
CA VAL A 531 -47.63 -21.42 10.93
C VAL A 531 -47.94 -21.07 9.47
N GLU A 532 -49.12 -20.46 9.33
CA GLU A 532 -49.87 -20.14 8.14
C GLU A 532 -49.19 -19.10 7.23
N ASP A 533 -49.49 -19.25 5.93
CA ASP A 533 -49.45 -18.18 4.93
C ASP A 533 -50.40 -17.05 5.35
N ASP A 534 -49.95 -15.80 5.23
CA ASP A 534 -50.85 -14.68 4.96
C ASP A 534 -50.19 -13.75 3.93
N GLU A 535 -50.74 -13.84 2.72
CA GLU A 535 -50.70 -12.79 1.72
C GLU A 535 -51.36 -11.53 2.29
N GLU A 536 -50.80 -10.35 2.05
CA GLU A 536 -51.64 -9.19 1.74
C GLU A 536 -50.85 -8.14 0.95
N ASP A 537 -51.39 -7.86 -0.23
CA ASP A 537 -51.11 -6.75 -1.12
C ASP A 537 -51.17 -5.40 -0.38
N GLU A 538 -50.40 -4.40 -0.84
CA GLU A 538 -50.96 -3.06 -0.98
C GLU A 538 -50.17 -2.21 -2.00
N ASP A 539 -50.86 -1.88 -3.08
CA ASP A 539 -50.57 -0.79 -4.02
C ASP A 539 -50.55 0.57 -3.31
N GLN A 540 -49.51 1.39 -3.57
CA GLN A 540 -49.64 2.85 -3.70
C GLN A 540 -48.44 3.51 -4.39
#